data_AF-R7U0I4-F1
#
_entry.id   AF-R7U0I4-F1
#
_cell.length_a   1.000
_cell.length_b   1.000
_cell.length_c   1.000
_cell.angle_alpha   90.00
_cell.angle_beta   90.00
_cell.angle_gamma   90.00
#
_symmetry.space_group_name_H-M   'P 1'
#
loop_
_entity.id
_entity.type
_entity.pdbx_description
1 polymer ?
#
loop_
_entity_poly.entity_id
_entity_poly.type
_entity_poly.pdbx_seq_one_letter_code
_entity_poly.pdbx_strand_id
1 'polypeptide(L)'
;LLICSHGHTDHIAGIASHAAKRSLYNMRPASYYIPAHLEKPLDLIAETFSQLNESQEGRGRINTCVVTPTSEPIQLPNGYKVKVFPTQHRVASQGYIVYRSEKLRKPEYANLKNEEMRELIQSGIDFSYLKETPLLAYTGDTLPEIYDEPFTPDLLRVRLLITEATYIDDNPSAIPKAREWGHTHLQEIIDRKEKFRDLERILLVHFSDKYSARYIRQRTAEMLPNNLKQKVILGITSLNRP
;
A
#
# COMPACT_ATOMS: atom_id res chain seq x y z
N LEU A 1 12.49 -3.85 4.62
CA LEU A 1 11.07 -4.26 4.62
C LEU A 1 10.57 -4.13 3.20
N LEU A 2 9.87 -5.15 2.69
CA LEU A 2 9.07 -5.08 1.47
C LEU A 2 7.69 -5.64 1.77
N ILE A 3 6.65 -5.06 1.15
CA ILE A 3 5.26 -5.42 1.35
C ILE A 3 4.66 -5.62 -0.04
N CYS A 4 3.99 -6.75 -0.27
CA CYS A 4 3.50 -7.16 -1.59
C CYS A 4 1.97 -7.31 -1.57
N SER A 5 1.28 -6.65 -2.50
CA SER A 5 -0.18 -6.73 -2.60
C SER A 5 -0.66 -8.09 -3.12
N HIS A 6 -0.02 -8.63 -4.15
CA HIS A 6 -0.39 -9.89 -4.80
C HIS A 6 0.75 -10.47 -5.65
N GLY A 7 0.50 -11.61 -6.29
CA GLY A 7 1.51 -12.44 -6.96
C GLY A 7 1.71 -12.23 -8.45
N HIS A 8 1.13 -11.21 -9.08
CA HIS A 8 1.42 -10.97 -10.50
C HIS A 8 2.89 -10.60 -10.71
N THR A 9 3.42 -10.97 -11.87
CA THR A 9 4.85 -10.92 -12.19
C THR A 9 5.43 -9.51 -12.05
N ASP A 10 4.70 -8.50 -12.50
CA ASP A 10 5.05 -7.09 -12.43
C ASP A 10 5.10 -6.54 -10.98
N HIS A 11 4.47 -7.23 -10.01
CA HIS A 11 4.55 -6.90 -8.58
C HIS A 11 5.57 -7.74 -7.81
N ILE A 12 5.80 -9.00 -8.21
CA ILE A 12 6.53 -9.99 -7.40
C ILE A 12 7.91 -10.37 -7.95
N ALA A 13 8.16 -10.26 -9.26
CA ALA A 13 9.34 -10.85 -9.91
C ALA A 13 10.67 -10.31 -9.37
N GLY A 14 10.68 -9.09 -8.81
CA GLY A 14 11.87 -8.48 -8.24
C GLY A 14 12.35 -9.09 -6.91
N ILE A 15 11.51 -9.88 -6.20
CA ILE A 15 11.81 -10.34 -4.83
C ILE A 15 13.09 -11.18 -4.77
N ALA A 16 13.21 -12.20 -5.61
CA ALA A 16 14.36 -13.12 -5.56
C ALA A 16 15.66 -12.38 -5.90
N SER A 17 15.65 -11.54 -6.95
CA SER A 17 16.80 -10.71 -7.31
C SER A 17 17.17 -9.73 -6.20
N HIS A 18 16.18 -9.10 -5.55
CA HIS A 18 16.41 -8.22 -4.43
C HIS A 18 17.04 -8.95 -3.23
N ALA A 19 16.53 -10.14 -2.86
CA ALA A 19 17.09 -10.95 -1.78
C ALA A 19 18.54 -11.36 -2.06
N ALA A 20 18.81 -11.84 -3.28
CA ALA A 20 20.15 -12.22 -3.73
C ALA A 20 21.12 -11.03 -3.70
N LYS A 21 20.73 -9.86 -4.23
CA LYS A 21 21.57 -8.65 -4.21
C LYS A 21 21.90 -8.20 -2.78
N ARG A 22 20.93 -8.23 -1.86
CA ARG A 22 21.20 -7.89 -0.45
C ARG A 22 22.23 -8.84 0.16
N SER A 23 22.11 -10.13 -0.12
CA SER A 23 23.08 -11.14 0.33
C SER A 23 24.46 -10.88 -0.26
N LEU A 24 24.55 -10.57 -1.56
CA LEU A 24 25.80 -10.25 -2.25
C LEU A 24 26.52 -9.05 -1.63
N TYR A 25 25.76 -8.02 -1.24
CA TYR A 25 26.30 -6.81 -0.61
C TYR A 25 26.40 -6.90 0.92
N ASN A 26 26.29 -8.09 1.53
CA ASN A 26 26.33 -8.30 2.99
C ASN A 26 25.36 -7.39 3.77
N MET A 27 24.21 -7.04 3.19
CA MET A 27 23.19 -6.24 3.85
C MET A 27 22.34 -7.11 4.77
N ARG A 28 21.80 -6.51 5.84
CA ARG A 28 20.80 -7.20 6.70
C ARG A 28 19.67 -7.80 5.82
N PRO A 29 19.26 -9.07 6.03
CA PRO A 29 18.14 -9.65 5.31
C PRO A 29 16.89 -8.78 5.40
N ALA A 30 16.15 -8.67 4.30
CA ALA A 30 14.86 -7.99 4.29
C ALA A 30 13.75 -8.95 4.72
N SER A 31 12.75 -8.45 5.44
CA SER A 31 11.48 -9.15 5.64
C SER A 31 10.52 -8.80 4.51
N TYR A 32 9.88 -9.82 3.93
CA TYR A 32 8.94 -9.72 2.82
C TYR A 32 7.53 -10.07 3.30
N TYR A 33 6.68 -9.08 3.45
CA TYR A 33 5.31 -9.26 3.93
C TYR A 33 4.39 -9.54 2.76
N ILE A 34 3.76 -10.71 2.77
CA ILE A 34 3.08 -11.28 1.61
C ILE A 34 1.70 -11.83 2.00
N PRO A 35 0.75 -11.93 1.05
CA PRO A 35 -0.46 -12.71 1.24
C PRO A 35 -0.13 -14.20 1.41
N ALA A 36 -0.94 -14.93 2.18
CA ALA A 36 -0.68 -16.33 2.55
C ALA A 36 -0.44 -17.27 1.34
N HIS A 37 -1.17 -17.08 0.24
CA HIS A 37 -1.04 -17.95 -0.93
C HIS A 37 0.32 -17.84 -1.65
N LEU A 38 1.12 -16.80 -1.37
CA LEU A 38 2.44 -16.61 -1.98
C LEU A 38 3.58 -17.28 -1.23
N GLU A 39 3.38 -17.75 0.01
CA GLU A 39 4.45 -18.31 0.85
C GLU A 39 5.12 -19.50 0.16
N LYS A 40 4.35 -20.55 -0.16
CA LYS A 40 4.90 -21.75 -0.80
C LYS A 40 5.50 -21.48 -2.19
N PRO A 41 4.86 -20.73 -3.11
CA PRO A 41 5.49 -20.38 -4.38
C PRO A 41 6.82 -19.63 -4.22
N LEU A 42 6.92 -18.71 -3.26
CA LEU A 42 8.16 -17.95 -3.02
C LEU A 42 9.26 -18.81 -2.41
N ASP A 43 8.92 -19.76 -1.53
CA ASP A 43 9.88 -20.74 -1.02
C ASP A 43 10.45 -21.60 -2.15
N LEU A 44 9.60 -22.08 -3.06
CA LEU A 44 10.03 -22.86 -4.23
C LEU A 44 10.90 -22.01 -5.17
N ILE A 45 10.58 -20.74 -5.37
CA ILE A 45 11.40 -19.80 -6.16
C ILE A 45 12.79 -19.65 -5.51
N ALA A 46 12.86 -19.47 -4.19
CA ALA A 46 14.12 -19.36 -3.47
C ALA A 46 14.97 -20.63 -3.63
N GLU A 47 14.36 -21.81 -3.49
CA GLU A 47 15.01 -23.10 -3.68
C GLU A 47 15.55 -23.24 -5.12
N THR A 48 14.70 -22.96 -6.11
CA THR A 48 15.07 -23.04 -7.53
C THR A 48 16.25 -22.14 -7.85
N PHE A 49 16.26 -20.89 -7.38
CA PHE A 49 17.40 -19.99 -7.58
C PHE A 49 18.65 -20.43 -6.83
N SER A 50 18.53 -21.06 -5.66
CA SER A 50 19.69 -21.63 -4.95
C SER A 50 20.35 -22.75 -5.77
N GLN A 51 19.53 -23.63 -6.38
CA GLN A 51 20.01 -24.69 -7.26
C GLN A 51 20.71 -24.11 -8.51
N LEU A 52 20.09 -23.13 -9.18
CA LEU A 52 20.66 -22.49 -10.37
C LEU A 52 21.98 -21.75 -10.09
N ASN A 53 22.15 -21.19 -8.89
CA ASN A 53 23.38 -20.50 -8.51
C ASN A 53 24.48 -21.44 -8.01
N GLU A 54 24.22 -22.76 -7.93
CA GLU A 54 25.10 -23.75 -7.31
C GLU A 54 25.58 -23.30 -5.91
N SER A 55 24.72 -22.56 -5.20
CA SER A 55 25.08 -21.94 -3.93
C SER A 55 24.72 -22.84 -2.76
N GLN A 56 25.57 -22.82 -1.73
CA GLN A 56 25.27 -23.42 -0.42
C GLN A 56 23.99 -22.81 0.17
N GLU A 57 23.27 -23.62 0.97
CA GLU A 57 22.02 -23.22 1.62
C GLU A 57 22.13 -21.84 2.31
N GLY A 58 21.17 -20.96 2.03
CA GLY A 58 20.96 -19.71 2.77
C GLY A 58 21.40 -18.41 2.10
N ARG A 59 22.13 -18.44 0.96
CA ARG A 59 22.39 -17.21 0.18
C ARG A 59 21.14 -16.80 -0.60
N GLY A 60 20.70 -15.55 -0.42
CA GLY A 60 19.50 -15.03 -1.10
C GLY A 60 18.16 -15.52 -0.54
N ARG A 61 18.12 -16.01 0.71
CA ARG A 61 16.89 -16.44 1.38
C ARG A 61 15.82 -15.34 1.33
N ILE A 62 14.63 -15.71 0.88
CA ILE A 62 13.44 -14.87 0.93
C ILE A 62 12.81 -15.07 2.30
N ASN A 63 13.05 -14.14 3.24
CA ASN A 63 12.45 -14.20 4.57
C ASN A 63 10.99 -13.70 4.52
N THR A 64 10.08 -14.60 4.17
CA THR A 64 8.64 -14.34 4.05
C THR A 64 8.01 -14.11 5.42
N CYS A 65 7.01 -13.23 5.46
CA CYS A 65 6.18 -12.95 6.62
C CYS A 65 4.73 -12.91 6.14
N VAL A 66 3.98 -13.98 6.38
CA VAL A 66 2.58 -14.05 5.96
C VAL A 66 1.76 -13.05 6.77
N VAL A 67 0.97 -12.24 6.07
CA VAL A 67 0.01 -11.31 6.68
C VAL A 67 -1.31 -11.34 5.94
N THR A 68 -2.38 -11.24 6.72
CA THR A 68 -3.77 -11.24 6.26
C THR A 68 -4.53 -10.09 6.94
N PRO A 69 -5.75 -9.74 6.49
CA PRO A 69 -6.59 -8.75 7.17
C PRO A 69 -6.91 -9.06 8.64
N THR A 70 -6.78 -10.31 9.07
CA THR A 70 -7.00 -10.76 10.45
C THR A 70 -5.72 -10.88 11.26
N SER A 71 -4.55 -10.61 10.65
CA SER A 71 -3.26 -10.62 11.35
C SER A 71 -3.12 -9.39 12.23
N GLU A 72 -2.30 -9.51 13.27
CA GLU A 72 -1.85 -8.34 14.04
C GLU A 72 -1.15 -7.31 13.13
N PRO A 73 -1.27 -6.00 13.41
CA PRO A 73 -0.61 -4.98 12.62
C PRO A 73 0.91 -5.16 12.61
N ILE A 74 1.53 -4.98 11.44
CA ILE A 74 2.98 -5.00 11.29
C ILE A 74 3.56 -3.80 12.02
N GLN A 75 4.30 -4.04 13.10
CA GLN A 75 4.94 -2.97 13.87
C GLN A 75 6.22 -2.48 13.16
N LEU A 76 6.33 -1.17 12.99
CA LEU A 76 7.48 -0.51 12.41
C LEU A 76 8.16 0.40 13.46
N PRO A 77 9.45 0.75 13.28
CA PRO A 77 10.13 1.68 14.16
C PRO A 77 9.41 3.04 14.25
N ASN A 78 9.70 3.81 15.29
CA ASN A 78 9.19 5.18 15.48
C ASN A 78 7.65 5.31 15.56
N GLY A 79 6.98 4.27 16.06
CA GLY A 79 5.53 4.29 16.30
C GLY A 79 4.69 4.16 15.03
N TYR A 80 5.26 3.70 13.92
CA TYR A 80 4.47 3.37 12.73
C TYR A 80 3.96 1.93 12.80
N LYS A 81 2.81 1.67 12.19
CA LYS A 81 2.33 0.31 11.99
C LYS A 81 1.58 0.18 10.69
N VAL A 82 1.49 -1.03 10.15
CA VAL A 82 0.77 -1.32 8.90
C VAL A 82 -0.35 -2.30 9.18
N LYS A 83 -1.59 -1.96 8.81
CA LYS A 83 -2.73 -2.87 8.80
C LYS A 83 -3.02 -3.33 7.38
N VAL A 84 -3.48 -4.56 7.24
CA VAL A 84 -3.86 -5.17 5.96
C VAL A 84 -5.37 -5.07 5.78
N PHE A 85 -5.84 -4.87 4.55
CA PHE A 85 -7.26 -4.96 4.20
C PHE A 85 -7.44 -5.73 2.88
N PRO A 86 -8.56 -6.45 2.69
CA PRO A 86 -8.79 -7.20 1.46
C PRO A 86 -9.10 -6.28 0.28
N THR A 87 -8.67 -6.67 -0.92
CA THR A 87 -8.98 -6.01 -2.19
C THR A 87 -9.64 -6.99 -3.15
N GLN A 88 -10.21 -6.48 -4.25
CA GLN A 88 -10.88 -7.32 -5.25
C GLN A 88 -10.11 -7.32 -6.55
N HIS A 89 -9.44 -8.44 -6.85
CA HIS A 89 -8.63 -8.62 -8.05
C HIS A 89 -8.73 -10.07 -8.54
N ARG A 90 -8.16 -10.38 -9.72
CA ARG A 90 -8.25 -11.72 -10.33
C ARG A 90 -7.57 -12.83 -9.54
N VAL A 91 -6.59 -12.45 -8.73
CA VAL A 91 -5.93 -13.34 -7.77
C VAL A 91 -6.12 -12.77 -6.36
N ALA A 92 -5.89 -13.62 -5.35
CA ALA A 92 -5.89 -13.16 -3.97
C ALA A 92 -4.95 -11.95 -3.81
N SER A 93 -5.50 -10.86 -3.31
CA SER A 93 -4.83 -9.56 -3.23
C SER A 93 -5.22 -8.86 -1.94
N GLN A 94 -4.36 -7.95 -1.50
CA GLN A 94 -4.63 -7.11 -0.34
C GLN A 94 -3.96 -5.75 -0.47
N GLY A 95 -4.58 -4.77 0.20
CA GLY A 95 -4.05 -3.44 0.39
C GLY A 95 -3.55 -3.23 1.82
N TYR A 96 -2.94 -2.08 2.04
CA TYR A 96 -2.26 -1.75 3.28
C TYR A 96 -2.52 -0.30 3.71
N ILE A 97 -2.74 -0.08 5.00
CA ILE A 97 -2.81 1.26 5.60
C ILE A 97 -1.69 1.41 6.61
N VAL A 98 -0.86 2.44 6.42
CA VAL A 98 0.16 2.88 7.37
C VAL A 98 -0.47 3.85 8.36
N TYR A 99 -0.34 3.54 9.64
CA TYR A 99 -0.73 4.38 10.76
C TYR A 99 0.50 4.90 11.49
N ARG A 100 0.38 6.08 12.09
CA ARG A 100 1.25 6.54 13.17
C ARG A 100 0.49 6.42 14.48
N SER A 101 1.07 5.70 15.43
CA SER A 101 0.54 5.46 16.77
C SER A 101 1.35 6.30 17.75
N GLU A 102 0.68 7.23 18.41
CA GLU A 102 1.29 8.17 19.37
C GLU A 102 0.64 8.00 20.74
N LYS A 103 1.45 7.86 21.79
CA LYS A 103 0.96 7.81 23.16
C LYS A 103 0.77 9.23 23.66
N LEU A 104 -0.48 9.68 23.73
CA LEU A 104 -0.86 11.01 24.18
C LEU A 104 -1.39 10.95 25.61
N ARG A 105 -1.35 12.08 26.33
CA ARG A 105 -1.99 12.20 27.64
C ARG A 105 -3.50 12.29 27.45
N LYS A 106 -4.27 11.64 28.33
CA LYS A 106 -5.73 11.82 28.33
C LYS A 106 -6.06 13.29 28.61
N PRO A 107 -7.14 13.85 28.01
CA PRO A 107 -7.46 15.28 28.12
C PRO A 107 -7.51 15.79 29.57
N GLU A 108 -8.01 14.98 30.50
CA GLU A 108 -8.07 15.27 31.94
C GLU A 108 -6.70 15.47 32.61
N TYR A 109 -5.61 14.99 32.00
CA TYR A 109 -4.23 15.13 32.49
C TYR A 109 -3.40 16.10 31.64
N ALA A 110 -4.00 16.82 30.69
CA ALA A 110 -3.28 17.66 29.74
C ALA A 110 -2.52 18.82 30.41
N ASN A 111 -3.07 19.38 31.50
CA ASN A 111 -2.56 20.58 32.17
C ASN A 111 -1.72 20.28 33.42
N LEU A 112 -1.47 19.02 33.75
CA LEU A 112 -0.70 18.66 34.95
C LEU A 112 0.77 19.06 34.82
N LYS A 113 1.32 19.57 35.92
CA LYS A 113 2.75 19.90 36.05
C LYS A 113 3.59 18.62 36.14
N ASN A 114 4.90 18.75 35.92
CA ASN A 114 5.82 17.61 35.91
C ASN A 114 5.85 16.81 37.23
N GLU A 115 5.59 17.46 38.36
CA GLU A 115 5.54 16.81 39.68
C GLU A 115 4.31 15.91 39.82
N GLU A 116 3.12 16.45 39.55
CA GLU A 116 1.85 15.70 39.52
C GLU A 116 1.91 14.53 38.52
N MET A 117 2.58 14.72 37.38
CA MET A 117 2.81 13.65 36.40
C MET A 117 3.70 12.52 36.94
N ARG A 118 4.70 12.82 37.77
CA ARG A 118 5.55 11.78 38.38
C ARG A 118 4.77 10.96 39.40
N GLU A 119 3.90 11.61 40.18
CA GLU A 119 3.01 10.92 41.12
C GLU A 119 2.05 9.98 40.40
N LEU A 120 1.48 10.39 39.25
CA LEU A 120 0.65 9.51 38.41
C LEU A 120 1.42 8.30 37.87
N ILE A 121 2.67 8.49 37.44
CA ILE A 121 3.53 7.39 36.99
C ILE A 121 3.84 6.43 38.15
N GLN A 122 4.21 6.97 39.32
CA GLN A 122 4.54 6.16 40.50
C GLN A 122 3.34 5.41 41.08
N SER A 123 2.15 5.99 41.00
CA SER A 123 0.88 5.37 41.42
C SER A 123 0.32 4.37 40.40
N GLY A 124 0.96 4.23 39.22
CA GLY A 124 0.54 3.28 38.18
C GLY A 124 -0.78 3.66 37.50
N ILE A 125 -1.23 4.90 37.64
CA ILE A 125 -2.46 5.39 37.00
C ILE A 125 -2.22 5.50 35.49
N ASP A 126 -3.09 4.90 34.68
CA ASP A 126 -3.04 5.08 33.23
C ASP A 126 -3.53 6.48 32.85
N PHE A 127 -2.58 7.40 32.66
CA PHE A 127 -2.82 8.79 32.28
C PHE A 127 -2.78 9.03 30.76
N SER A 128 -2.70 7.96 29.96
CA SER A 128 -2.40 8.06 28.53
C SER A 128 -3.35 7.28 27.66
N TYR A 129 -3.48 7.66 26.39
CA TYR A 129 -4.18 6.87 25.39
C TYR A 129 -3.35 6.79 24.12
N LEU A 130 -3.59 5.73 23.34
CA LEU A 130 -2.97 5.57 22.04
C LEU A 130 -3.83 6.28 20.99
N LYS A 131 -3.30 7.31 20.35
CA LYS A 131 -3.91 7.93 19.18
C LYS A 131 -3.34 7.32 17.93
N GLU A 132 -4.20 6.80 17.06
CA GLU A 132 -3.80 6.24 15.77
C GLU A 132 -4.24 7.16 14.66
N THR A 133 -3.29 7.61 13.84
CA THR A 133 -3.57 8.49 12.72
C THR A 133 -3.28 7.74 11.41
N PRO A 134 -4.27 7.51 10.54
CA PRO A 134 -4.04 6.90 9.23
C PRO A 134 -3.29 7.90 8.34
N LEU A 135 -2.16 7.48 7.78
CA LEU A 135 -1.29 8.36 6.99
C LEU A 135 -1.32 8.05 5.51
N LEU A 136 -1.19 6.77 5.16
CA LEU A 136 -1.05 6.32 3.78
C LEU A 136 -1.84 5.04 3.58
N ALA A 137 -2.59 4.94 2.49
CA ALA A 137 -3.17 3.69 2.03
C ALA A 137 -2.58 3.31 0.67
N TYR A 138 -2.32 2.03 0.45
CA TYR A 138 -1.97 1.45 -0.84
C TYR A 138 -2.95 0.33 -1.16
N THR A 139 -3.69 0.44 -2.26
CA THR A 139 -4.69 -0.56 -2.62
C THR A 139 -4.11 -1.75 -3.36
N GLY A 140 -2.94 -1.60 -4.00
CA GLY A 140 -2.57 -2.50 -5.09
C GLY A 140 -3.62 -2.48 -6.21
N ASP A 141 -3.67 -3.57 -6.96
CA ASP A 141 -4.63 -3.73 -8.05
C ASP A 141 -5.98 -4.16 -7.48
N THR A 142 -7.04 -3.45 -7.86
CA THR A 142 -8.37 -3.67 -7.33
C THR A 142 -9.46 -3.07 -8.23
N LEU A 143 -10.67 -3.58 -8.04
CA LEU A 143 -11.91 -2.96 -8.49
C LEU A 143 -12.30 -1.73 -7.63
N PRO A 144 -13.06 -0.76 -8.19
CA PRO A 144 -13.38 0.51 -7.52
C PRO A 144 -14.39 0.40 -6.37
N GLU A 145 -15.09 -0.73 -6.21
CA GLU A 145 -16.06 -0.99 -5.13
C GLU A 145 -15.44 -0.86 -3.75
N ILE A 146 -14.11 -0.98 -3.65
CA ILE A 146 -13.36 -0.77 -2.41
C ILE A 146 -13.58 0.62 -1.79
N TYR A 147 -14.06 1.59 -2.57
CA TYR A 147 -14.39 2.95 -2.12
C TYR A 147 -15.86 3.15 -1.76
N ASP A 148 -16.74 2.25 -2.18
CA ASP A 148 -18.16 2.34 -1.89
C ASP A 148 -18.42 1.89 -0.46
N GLU A 149 -17.87 0.72 -0.12
CA GLU A 149 -17.93 0.06 1.19
C GLU A 149 -16.51 -0.33 1.63
N PRO A 150 -15.70 0.64 2.08
CA PRO A 150 -14.33 0.36 2.47
C PRO A 150 -14.30 -0.54 3.70
N PHE A 151 -13.39 -1.53 3.70
CA PHE A 151 -13.18 -2.43 4.84
C PHE A 151 -12.95 -1.69 6.16
N THR A 152 -12.34 -0.51 6.09
CA THR A 152 -12.27 0.46 7.19
C THR A 152 -12.48 1.87 6.66
N PRO A 153 -13.24 2.73 7.36
CA PRO A 153 -13.39 4.15 6.98
C PRO A 153 -12.06 4.88 6.83
N ASP A 154 -11.00 4.42 7.52
CA ASP A 154 -9.66 5.01 7.46
C ASP A 154 -9.08 5.01 6.05
N LEU A 155 -9.46 4.07 5.18
CA LEU A 155 -9.01 4.02 3.78
C LEU A 155 -9.30 5.34 3.04
N LEU A 156 -10.40 6.00 3.38
CA LEU A 156 -10.82 7.27 2.76
C LEU A 156 -10.48 8.50 3.64
N ARG A 157 -9.76 8.31 4.75
CA ARG A 157 -9.33 9.36 5.68
C ARG A 157 -7.81 9.46 5.83
N VAL A 158 -7.06 8.64 5.12
CA VAL A 158 -5.60 8.77 5.03
C VAL A 158 -5.21 10.12 4.41
N ARG A 159 -4.00 10.57 4.72
CA ARG A 159 -3.43 11.76 4.08
C ARG A 159 -3.16 11.50 2.60
N LEU A 160 -2.59 10.33 2.28
CA LEU A 160 -2.31 9.91 0.91
C LEU A 160 -2.94 8.55 0.59
N LEU A 161 -3.81 8.52 -0.42
CA LEU A 161 -4.27 7.28 -1.05
C LEU A 161 -3.43 6.99 -2.29
N ILE A 162 -2.76 5.85 -2.34
CA ILE A 162 -2.07 5.33 -3.52
C ILE A 162 -2.94 4.23 -4.12
N THR A 163 -3.41 4.43 -5.35
CA THR A 163 -4.30 3.48 -6.01
C THR A 163 -4.07 3.39 -7.51
N GLU A 164 -4.46 2.26 -8.10
CA GLU A 164 -4.39 2.05 -9.53
C GLU A 164 -5.42 2.91 -10.30
N ALA A 165 -5.07 3.24 -11.54
CA ALA A 165 -5.98 3.74 -12.56
C ALA A 165 -5.57 3.15 -13.91
N THR A 166 -5.69 1.82 -14.04
CA THR A 166 -5.11 1.05 -15.14
C THR A 166 -5.63 1.49 -16.51
N TYR A 167 -6.90 1.90 -16.61
CA TYR A 167 -7.52 2.34 -17.85
C TYR A 167 -8.00 3.79 -17.78
N ILE A 168 -7.77 4.58 -18.84
CA ILE A 168 -8.13 6.02 -18.92
C ILE A 168 -8.69 6.44 -20.29
N ASP A 169 -8.83 5.50 -21.23
CA ASP A 169 -9.31 5.79 -22.57
C ASP A 169 -10.85 5.89 -22.64
N ASP A 170 -11.37 6.50 -23.71
CA ASP A 170 -12.79 6.74 -23.91
C ASP A 170 -13.49 5.63 -24.69
N ASN A 171 -12.83 4.48 -24.92
CA ASN A 171 -13.45 3.36 -25.60
C ASN A 171 -14.62 2.84 -24.74
N PRO A 172 -15.83 2.66 -25.30
CA PRO A 172 -16.98 2.15 -24.55
C PRO A 172 -16.72 0.80 -23.85
N SER A 173 -15.79 -0.01 -24.38
CA SER A 173 -15.38 -1.29 -23.81
C SER A 173 -14.32 -1.18 -22.70
N ALA A 174 -13.73 0.00 -22.45
CA ALA A 174 -12.62 0.18 -21.53
C ALA A 174 -12.99 -0.13 -20.08
N ILE A 175 -14.15 0.36 -19.61
CA ILE A 175 -14.63 0.08 -18.25
C ILE A 175 -14.98 -1.41 -18.10
N PRO A 176 -15.81 -2.04 -18.96
CA PRO A 176 -16.04 -3.48 -18.91
C PRO A 176 -14.75 -4.30 -18.90
N LYS A 177 -13.78 -3.94 -19.75
CA LYS A 177 -12.48 -4.61 -19.83
C LYS A 177 -11.65 -4.38 -18.56
N ALA A 178 -11.60 -3.17 -18.02
CA ALA A 178 -10.90 -2.92 -16.75
C ALA A 178 -11.42 -3.87 -15.67
N ARG A 179 -12.75 -3.95 -15.53
CA ARG A 179 -13.41 -4.80 -14.54
C ARG A 179 -13.20 -6.31 -14.79
N GLU A 180 -13.31 -6.76 -16.04
CA GLU A 180 -12.99 -8.15 -16.44
C GLU A 180 -11.57 -8.54 -15.99
N TRP A 181 -10.62 -7.62 -16.14
CA TRP A 181 -9.24 -7.83 -15.76
C TRP A 181 -8.94 -7.52 -14.29
N GLY A 182 -9.96 -7.18 -13.48
CA GLY A 182 -9.83 -6.92 -12.04
C GLY A 182 -9.21 -5.56 -11.71
N HIS A 183 -9.35 -4.58 -12.60
CA HIS A 183 -8.73 -3.25 -12.52
C HIS A 183 -9.75 -2.12 -12.52
N THR A 184 -9.28 -0.93 -12.17
CA THR A 184 -10.07 0.30 -12.08
C THR A 184 -9.87 1.17 -13.32
N HIS A 185 -10.98 1.66 -13.89
CA HIS A 185 -10.95 2.75 -14.87
C HIS A 185 -10.98 4.12 -14.18
N LEU A 186 -10.27 5.13 -14.68
CA LEU A 186 -10.23 6.48 -14.09
C LEU A 186 -11.62 7.12 -13.96
N GLN A 187 -12.52 6.88 -14.92
CA GLN A 187 -13.91 7.34 -14.83
C GLN A 187 -14.61 6.81 -13.56
N GLU A 188 -14.37 5.55 -13.17
CA GLU A 188 -15.00 4.96 -11.98
C GLU A 188 -14.49 5.60 -10.68
N ILE A 189 -13.26 6.16 -10.68
CA ILE A 189 -12.74 7.01 -9.60
C ILE A 189 -13.45 8.37 -9.62
N ILE A 190 -13.59 8.99 -10.80
CA ILE A 190 -14.26 10.29 -10.94
C ILE A 190 -15.72 10.23 -10.49
N ASP A 191 -16.43 9.15 -10.82
CA ASP A 191 -17.82 8.93 -10.42
C ASP A 191 -17.97 8.85 -8.90
N ARG A 192 -16.88 8.48 -8.20
CA ARG A 192 -16.79 8.39 -6.73
C ARG A 192 -16.12 9.61 -6.08
N LYS A 193 -15.95 10.73 -6.80
CA LYS A 193 -15.25 11.93 -6.31
C LYS A 193 -15.64 12.38 -4.90
N GLU A 194 -16.92 12.23 -4.52
CA GLU A 194 -17.43 12.62 -3.20
C GLU A 194 -16.89 11.75 -2.06
N LYS A 195 -16.53 10.48 -2.33
CA LYS A 195 -15.88 9.57 -1.38
C LYS A 195 -14.48 10.04 -0.98
N PHE A 196 -13.83 10.83 -1.84
CA PHE A 196 -12.45 11.31 -1.66
C PHE A 196 -12.35 12.72 -1.05
N ARG A 197 -13.44 13.24 -0.50
CA ARG A 197 -13.49 14.59 0.08
C ARG A 197 -12.51 14.78 1.25
N ASP A 198 -12.32 13.75 2.06
CA ASP A 198 -11.53 13.80 3.31
C ASP A 198 -10.03 13.47 3.10
N LEU A 199 -9.65 13.01 1.90
CA LEU A 199 -8.25 12.73 1.55
C LEU A 199 -7.45 14.02 1.29
N GLU A 200 -6.20 14.11 1.72
CA GLU A 200 -5.34 15.26 1.34
C GLU A 200 -4.84 15.13 -0.11
N ARG A 201 -4.39 13.93 -0.51
CA ARG A 201 -3.85 13.62 -1.84
C ARG A 201 -4.22 12.21 -2.31
N ILE A 202 -4.25 12.04 -3.62
CA ILE A 202 -4.39 10.74 -4.29
C ILE A 202 -3.22 10.58 -5.26
N LEU A 203 -2.44 9.51 -5.15
CA LEU A 203 -1.42 9.15 -6.12
C LEU A 203 -1.97 8.03 -7.00
N LEU A 204 -2.25 8.36 -8.26
CA LEU A 204 -2.66 7.37 -9.26
C LEU A 204 -1.43 6.68 -9.84
N VAL A 205 -1.41 5.35 -9.79
CA VAL A 205 -0.32 4.50 -10.28
C VAL A 205 -0.87 3.42 -11.23
N HIS A 206 0.01 2.53 -11.69
CA HIS A 206 -0.37 1.33 -12.44
C HIS A 206 -1.17 1.61 -13.72
N PHE A 207 -0.87 2.72 -14.41
CA PHE A 207 -1.43 2.99 -15.74
C PHE A 207 -0.97 1.89 -16.71
N SER A 208 -1.87 1.41 -17.57
CA SER A 208 -1.51 0.43 -18.60
C SER A 208 -0.37 0.94 -19.48
N ASP A 209 0.61 0.07 -19.76
CA ASP A 209 1.78 0.35 -20.61
C ASP A 209 1.43 0.81 -22.03
N LYS A 210 0.19 0.57 -22.47
CA LYS A 210 -0.29 1.07 -23.77
C LYS A 210 -0.39 2.60 -23.82
N TYR A 211 -0.38 3.29 -22.68
CA TYR A 211 -0.47 4.75 -22.60
C TYR A 211 0.90 5.40 -22.43
N SER A 212 1.21 6.38 -23.29
CA SER A 212 2.38 7.24 -23.07
C SER A 212 2.18 8.18 -21.88
N ALA A 213 3.28 8.57 -21.21
CA ALA A 213 3.23 9.55 -20.13
C ALA A 213 2.57 10.89 -20.55
N ARG A 214 2.77 11.30 -21.82
CA ARG A 214 2.10 12.47 -22.39
C ARG A 214 0.59 12.27 -22.47
N TYR A 215 0.15 11.12 -22.97
CA TYR A 215 -1.27 10.78 -23.06
C TYR A 215 -1.92 10.72 -21.68
N ILE A 216 -1.26 10.09 -20.68
CA ILE A 216 -1.77 10.04 -19.30
C ILE A 216 -1.97 11.45 -18.75
N ARG A 217 -0.96 12.33 -18.85
CA ARG A 217 -1.06 13.73 -18.36
C ARG A 217 -2.21 14.47 -19.02
N GLN A 218 -2.28 14.42 -20.35
CA GLN A 218 -3.32 15.11 -21.11
C GLN A 218 -4.70 14.59 -20.73
N ARG A 219 -4.88 13.27 -20.78
CA ARG A 219 -6.19 12.66 -20.57
C ARG A 219 -6.70 12.84 -19.16
N THR A 220 -5.84 12.67 -18.15
CA THR A 220 -6.21 12.95 -16.76
C THR A 220 -6.54 14.44 -16.55
N ALA A 221 -5.81 15.36 -17.18
CA ALA A 221 -6.12 16.80 -17.09
C ALA A 221 -7.46 17.17 -17.76
N GLU A 222 -7.86 16.47 -18.81
CA GLU A 222 -9.17 16.64 -19.45
C GLU A 222 -10.31 16.08 -18.59
N MET A 223 -10.14 14.86 -18.08
CA MET A 223 -11.21 14.12 -17.39
C MET A 223 -11.46 14.58 -15.94
N LEU A 224 -10.40 14.94 -15.20
CA LEU A 224 -10.56 15.18 -13.77
C LEU A 224 -11.38 16.46 -13.50
N PRO A 225 -12.40 16.39 -12.61
CA PRO A 225 -13.07 17.57 -12.11
C PRO A 225 -12.12 18.39 -11.21
N ASN A 226 -12.42 19.69 -11.05
CA ASN A 226 -11.54 20.64 -10.33
C ASN A 226 -11.17 20.19 -8.91
N ASN A 227 -12.11 19.60 -8.18
CA ASN A 227 -11.86 19.10 -6.82
C ASN A 227 -10.83 17.96 -6.79
N LEU A 228 -10.82 17.08 -7.79
CA LEU A 228 -9.82 16.01 -7.88
C LEU A 228 -8.50 16.49 -8.48
N LYS A 229 -8.52 17.44 -9.43
CA LYS A 229 -7.29 18.02 -10.01
C LYS A 229 -6.32 18.56 -8.97
N GLN A 230 -6.84 19.12 -7.88
CA GLN A 230 -6.02 19.67 -6.79
C GLN A 230 -5.43 18.60 -5.86
N LYS A 231 -5.99 17.38 -5.89
CA LYS A 231 -5.61 16.26 -5.01
C LYS A 231 -4.77 15.21 -5.72
N VAL A 232 -5.00 15.00 -7.01
CA VAL A 232 -4.39 13.91 -7.79
C VAL A 232 -2.95 14.24 -8.18
N ILE A 233 -2.06 13.29 -7.91
CA ILE A 233 -0.68 13.23 -8.36
C ILE A 233 -0.58 12.01 -9.28
N LEU A 234 0.18 12.14 -10.37
CA LEU A 234 0.40 11.06 -11.33
C LEU A 234 1.71 10.35 -11.05
N GLY A 235 1.65 9.07 -10.70
CA GLY A 235 2.79 8.17 -10.53
C GLY A 235 3.31 7.63 -11.86
N ILE A 236 3.70 8.53 -12.75
CA ILE A 236 4.29 8.21 -14.05
C ILE A 236 5.80 8.37 -13.98
N THR A 237 6.54 7.37 -14.45
CA THR A 237 7.99 7.52 -14.63
C THR A 237 8.23 8.55 -15.73
N SER A 238 9.06 9.56 -15.46
CA SER A 238 9.51 10.51 -16.47
C SER A 238 10.52 9.85 -17.40
N LEU A 239 10.12 8.79 -18.11
CA LEU A 239 10.82 8.42 -19.33
C LEU A 239 10.37 9.42 -20.40
N ASN A 240 10.84 10.65 -20.26
CA ASN A 240 11.15 11.45 -21.43
C ASN A 240 12.22 10.63 -22.17
N ARG A 241 11.80 9.74 -23.06
CA ARG A 241 12.70 9.28 -24.12
C ARG A 241 12.94 10.52 -24.99
N PRO A 242 14.20 10.98 -25.14
CA PRO A 242 14.52 11.92 -26.20
C PRO A 242 14.12 11.35 -27.57
#